data_AF-A0A2W1LHA9-F1
#
_entry.id   AF-A0A2W1LHA9-F1
#
_cell.length_a   1.000
_cell.length_b   1.000
_cell.length_c   1.000
_cell.angle_alpha   90.00
_cell.angle_beta   90.00
_cell.angle_gamma   90.00
#
_symmetry.space_group_name_H-M   'P 1'
#
loop_
_entity.id
_entity.type
_entity.pdbx_description
1 polymer ?
#
loop_
_entity_poly.entity_id
_entity_poly.type
_entity_poly.pdbx_seq_one_letter_code
_entity_poly.pdbx_strand_id
1 'polypeptide(L)'
;MLQVYWLVLPYSSRLQYATQGALNRQIRHAPHVRRFFRQCYNRGWVKLETENEKPELIPVPIWRCKNKECKSWVRDELTASANPECPICKGPMGRSMKHLPKLVKKHKAPRKKKEESLW
;
A
#
# COMPACT_ATOMS: atom_id res chain seq x y z
N MET A 1 64.38 6.04 -35.34
CA MET A 1 63.07 6.71 -35.16
C MET A 1 62.67 6.47 -33.69
N LEU A 2 62.84 7.40 -32.74
CA LEU A 2 62.07 8.65 -32.50
C LEU A 2 60.55 8.31 -32.44
N GLN A 3 59.72 8.53 -31.40
CA GLN A 3 59.67 9.41 -30.21
C GLN A 3 58.74 8.75 -29.15
N VAL A 4 59.07 8.64 -27.85
CA VAL A 4 58.74 9.53 -26.68
C VAL A 4 57.31 10.13 -26.55
N TYR A 5 56.56 9.61 -25.56
CA TYR A 5 55.83 10.26 -24.44
C TYR A 5 54.91 11.50 -24.63
N TRP A 6 53.66 11.34 -24.16
CA TRP A 6 52.81 12.28 -23.39
C TRP A 6 52.05 11.38 -22.37
N LEU A 7 52.46 11.19 -21.10
CA LEU A 7 52.28 12.05 -19.92
C LEU A 7 50.91 12.73 -19.77
N VAL A 8 50.32 12.53 -18.57
CA VAL A 8 49.48 13.47 -17.78
C VAL A 8 47.99 13.50 -18.19
N LEU A 9 46.97 13.38 -17.34
CA LEU A 9 46.78 13.28 -15.87
C LEU A 9 45.26 12.99 -15.61
N PRO A 10 44.83 12.74 -14.35
CA PRO A 10 43.53 12.21 -13.97
C PRO A 10 42.44 13.28 -13.91
N TYR A 11 41.17 12.85 -14.01
CA TYR A 11 40.06 13.69 -13.58
C TYR A 11 38.99 12.85 -12.88
N SER A 12 38.93 13.02 -11.57
CA SER A 12 37.82 12.63 -10.71
C SER A 12 36.53 13.26 -11.23
N SER A 13 35.49 12.45 -11.42
CA SER A 13 34.11 12.87 -11.21
C SER A 13 33.33 11.61 -10.80
N ARG A 14 33.14 11.38 -9.51
CA ARG A 14 32.09 12.01 -8.69
C ARG A 14 30.71 11.62 -9.22
N LEU A 15 30.08 10.70 -8.47
CA LEU A 15 28.66 10.67 -8.14
C LEU A 15 27.69 10.98 -9.29
N GLN A 16 26.91 9.98 -9.69
CA GLN A 16 25.43 10.09 -9.73
C GLN A 16 24.82 8.74 -10.16
N TYR A 17 24.71 7.81 -9.21
CA TYR A 17 23.59 6.87 -9.22
C TYR A 17 22.36 7.66 -8.78
N ALA A 18 21.82 8.45 -9.70
CA ALA A 18 20.63 9.26 -9.48
C ALA A 18 19.40 8.36 -9.51
N THR A 19 18.99 7.95 -8.30
CA THR A 19 17.59 8.00 -7.87
C THR A 19 16.56 7.49 -8.89
N GLN A 20 16.40 6.18 -9.01
CA GLN A 20 15.09 5.58 -9.31
C GLN A 20 14.17 5.77 -8.09
N GLY A 21 13.80 7.02 -7.82
CA GLY A 21 13.01 7.42 -6.66
C GLY A 21 12.17 8.68 -6.89
N ALA A 22 12.08 9.16 -8.14
CA ALA A 22 11.46 10.45 -8.47
C ALA A 22 10.35 10.37 -9.53
N LEU A 23 9.77 9.19 -9.79
CA LEU A 23 8.63 9.04 -10.70
C LEU A 23 7.34 8.58 -10.00
N ASN A 24 7.24 8.75 -8.68
CA ASN A 24 6.04 8.37 -7.91
C ASN A 24 5.50 9.48 -6.99
N ARG A 25 5.75 10.75 -7.32
CA ARG A 25 5.18 11.92 -6.61
C ARG A 25 4.29 12.84 -7.47
N GLN A 26 4.20 12.65 -8.78
CA GLN A 26 3.49 13.60 -9.65
C GLN A 26 1.97 13.31 -9.84
N ILE A 27 1.44 12.17 -9.40
CA ILE A 27 0.04 11.78 -9.69
C ILE A 27 -0.97 12.34 -8.66
N ARG A 28 -0.52 12.80 -7.48
CA ARG A 28 -1.44 13.22 -6.39
C ARG A 28 -2.05 14.62 -6.55
N HIS A 29 -1.67 15.37 -7.59
CA HIS A 29 -2.09 16.77 -7.77
C HIS A 29 -2.65 17.09 -9.16
N ALA A 30 -3.16 16.09 -9.89
CA ALA A 30 -3.92 16.37 -11.11
C ALA A 30 -5.27 17.05 -10.76
N PRO A 31 -5.57 18.25 -11.29
CA PRO A 31 -6.79 19.00 -10.96
C PRO A 31 -8.09 18.24 -11.30
N HIS A 32 -8.01 17.28 -12.23
CA HIS A 32 -9.12 16.43 -12.63
C HIS A 32 -9.61 15.49 -11.50
N VAL A 33 -8.69 14.98 -10.67
CA VAL A 33 -9.01 14.07 -9.56
C VAL A 33 -9.75 14.81 -8.44
N ARG A 34 -9.39 16.07 -8.19
CA ARG A 34 -10.05 16.94 -7.21
C ARG A 34 -11.49 17.28 -7.61
N ARG A 35 -11.73 17.54 -8.90
CA ARG A 35 -13.07 17.84 -9.43
C ARG A 35 -14.00 16.63 -9.35
N PHE A 36 -13.46 15.44 -9.64
CA PHE A 36 -14.19 14.18 -9.50
C PHE A 36 -14.58 13.90 -8.04
N PHE A 37 -13.65 14.05 -7.08
CA PHE A 37 -13.95 13.84 -5.66
C PHE A 37 -15.03 14.81 -5.15
N ARG A 38 -14.98 16.10 -5.54
CA ARG A 38 -16.03 17.08 -5.22
C ARG A 38 -17.39 16.71 -5.82
N GLN A 39 -17.40 16.15 -7.02
CA GLN A 39 -18.64 15.71 -7.68
C GLN A 39 -19.26 14.48 -7.00
N CYS A 40 -18.44 13.54 -6.53
CA CYS A 40 -18.92 12.38 -5.75
C CYS A 40 -19.51 12.81 -4.39
N TYR A 41 -18.88 13.76 -3.71
CA TYR A 41 -19.41 14.34 -2.46
C TYR A 41 -20.75 15.04 -2.69
N ASN A 42 -20.85 15.91 -3.70
CA ASN A 42 -22.10 16.63 -4.00
C ASN A 42 -23.23 15.70 -4.48
N ARG A 43 -22.90 14.56 -5.09
CA ARG A 43 -23.89 13.53 -5.47
C ARG A 43 -24.31 12.63 -4.30
N GLY A 44 -23.72 12.79 -3.11
CA GLY A 44 -24.03 11.98 -1.93
C GLY A 44 -23.42 10.58 -1.92
N TRP A 45 -22.43 10.31 -2.78
CA TRP A 45 -21.76 8.99 -2.87
C TRP A 45 -20.69 8.81 -1.79
N VAL A 46 -20.35 9.90 -1.09
CA VAL A 46 -19.45 9.94 0.07
C VAL A 46 -20.22 10.62 1.18
N LYS A 47 -20.58 9.87 2.23
CA LYS A 47 -21.19 10.43 3.44
C LYS A 47 -20.07 10.81 4.40
N LEU A 48 -20.10 12.03 4.93
CA LEU A 48 -19.27 12.37 6.09
C LEU A 48 -19.81 11.58 7.27
N GLU A 49 -19.04 10.60 7.73
CA GLU A 49 -19.33 9.86 8.95
C GLU A 49 -19.25 10.86 10.12
N THR A 50 -20.37 11.05 10.82
CA THR A 50 -20.46 11.90 12.00
C THR A 50 -19.62 11.33 13.12
N GLU A 51 -18.94 12.19 13.86
CA GLU A 51 -17.93 11.89 14.90
C GLU A 51 -18.39 10.97 16.06
N ASN A 52 -19.69 10.65 16.15
CA ASN A 52 -20.27 9.84 17.22
C ASN A 52 -20.24 8.32 17.00
N GLU A 53 -19.96 7.82 15.80
CA GLU A 53 -19.90 6.36 15.54
C GLU A 53 -18.46 5.85 15.49
N LYS A 54 -17.65 6.18 16.51
CA LYS A 54 -16.32 5.61 16.62
C LYS A 54 -16.46 4.09 16.83
N PRO A 55 -15.96 3.24 15.92
CA PRO A 55 -16.10 1.81 16.06
C PRO A 55 -15.37 1.35 17.32
N GLU A 56 -16.03 0.50 18.12
CA GLU A 56 -15.42 -0.12 19.29
C GLU A 56 -14.16 -0.89 18.87
N LEU A 57 -13.04 -0.55 19.50
CA LEU A 57 -11.75 -1.16 19.23
C LEU A 57 -11.57 -2.36 20.15
N ILE A 58 -11.42 -3.53 19.55
CA ILE A 58 -11.26 -4.79 20.27
C ILE A 58 -9.76 -5.18 20.19
N PRO A 59 -9.17 -5.73 21.26
CA PRO A 59 -7.82 -6.31 21.20
C PRO A 59 -7.84 -7.56 20.31
N VAL A 60 -7.10 -7.52 19.20
CA VAL A 60 -7.03 -8.60 18.21
C VAL A 60 -5.59 -9.12 18.12
N PRO A 61 -5.39 -10.45 18.15
CA PRO A 61 -4.10 -11.06 17.86
C PRO A 61 -3.73 -10.85 16.39
N ILE A 62 -2.53 -10.33 16.18
CA ILE A 62 -1.96 -10.06 14.86
C ILE A 62 -0.60 -10.74 14.69
N TRP A 63 -0.29 -11.08 13.46
CA TRP A 63 1.04 -11.47 13.03
C TRP A 63 1.76 -10.24 12.51
N ARG A 64 2.90 -9.90 13.10
CA ARG A 64 3.76 -8.79 12.69
C ARG A 64 5.07 -9.35 12.11
N CYS A 65 5.52 -8.82 10.98
CA CYS A 65 6.82 -9.20 10.45
C CYS A 65 7.96 -8.77 11.40
N LYS A 66 9.00 -9.62 11.54
CA LYS A 66 10.19 -9.30 12.36
C LYS A 66 11.13 -8.30 11.69
N ASN A 67 11.06 -8.17 10.36
CA ASN A 67 11.93 -7.27 9.60
C ASN A 67 11.59 -5.80 9.85
N LYS A 68 12.60 -4.96 10.09
CA LYS A 68 12.43 -3.51 10.32
C LYS A 68 11.93 -2.77 9.08
N GLU A 69 12.28 -3.27 7.90
CA GLU A 69 11.87 -2.71 6.60
C GLU A 69 10.43 -3.06 6.25
N CYS A 70 9.90 -4.18 6.76
CA CYS A 70 8.57 -4.66 6.44
C CYS A 70 7.59 -4.40 7.60
N LYS A 71 6.76 -3.36 7.48
CA LYS A 71 5.76 -2.98 8.49
C LYS A 71 4.39 -3.65 8.27
N SER A 72 4.35 -4.75 7.52
CA SER A 72 3.12 -5.49 7.30
C SER A 72 2.70 -6.25 8.56
N TRP A 73 1.39 -6.37 8.70
CA TRP A 73 0.78 -7.20 9.71
C TRP A 73 -0.47 -7.85 9.12
N VAL A 74 -0.81 -9.02 9.63
CA VAL A 74 -1.97 -9.81 9.21
C VAL A 74 -2.76 -10.17 10.47
N ARG A 75 -4.08 -10.21 10.38
CA ARG A 75 -4.90 -10.69 11.51
C ARG A 75 -4.80 -12.21 11.61
N ASP A 76 -4.82 -12.73 12.82
CA ASP A 76 -4.78 -14.17 13.04
C ASP A 76 -5.96 -14.90 12.36
N GLU A 77 -7.15 -14.30 12.43
CA GLU A 77 -8.39 -14.79 11.80
C GLU A 77 -8.36 -14.86 10.25
N LEU A 78 -7.35 -14.27 9.61
CA LEU A 78 -7.14 -14.30 8.17
C LEU A 78 -6.05 -15.29 7.75
N THR A 79 -5.43 -15.96 8.72
CA THR A 79 -4.35 -16.91 8.49
C THR A 79 -4.86 -18.34 8.65
N ALA A 80 -4.58 -19.21 7.69
CA ALA A 80 -4.96 -20.62 7.76
C ALA A 80 -3.94 -21.50 8.53
N SER A 81 -2.68 -21.06 8.60
CA SER A 81 -1.55 -21.83 9.16
C SER A 81 -1.09 -21.29 10.52
N ALA A 82 -0.61 -22.17 11.40
CA ALA A 82 -0.19 -21.82 12.76
C ALA A 82 1.02 -20.85 12.83
N ASN A 83 1.82 -20.77 11.77
CA ASN A 83 2.97 -19.87 11.65
C ASN A 83 3.03 -19.29 10.22
N PRO A 84 2.37 -18.15 9.94
CA PRO A 84 2.37 -17.56 8.61
C PRO A 84 3.72 -16.95 8.24
N GLU A 85 4.05 -17.06 6.96
CA GLU A 85 5.07 -16.26 6.32
C GLU A 85 4.49 -14.90 5.91
N CYS A 86 5.33 -13.87 5.89
CA CYS A 86 4.92 -12.54 5.48
C CYS A 86 4.57 -12.50 3.98
N PRO A 87 3.40 -11.96 3.57
CA PRO A 87 3.01 -11.91 2.15
C PRO A 87 3.88 -10.98 1.30
N ILE A 88 4.66 -10.09 1.92
CA ILE A 88 5.51 -9.11 1.21
C ILE A 88 6.94 -9.63 1.08
N CYS A 89 7.54 -10.09 2.17
CA CYS A 89 8.96 -10.46 2.22
C CYS A 89 9.21 -11.96 2.42
N LYS A 90 8.15 -12.78 2.58
CA LYS A 90 8.24 -14.21 2.93
C LYS A 90 9.07 -14.51 4.19
N GLY A 91 9.29 -13.47 5.00
CA GLY A 91 10.07 -13.57 6.23
C GLY A 91 9.25 -14.11 7.41
N PRO A 92 9.94 -14.46 8.51
CA PRO A 92 9.30 -14.94 9.72
C PRO A 92 8.45 -13.86 10.37
N MET A 93 7.24 -14.24 10.79
CA MET A 93 6.33 -13.38 11.54
C MET A 93 6.40 -13.69 13.04
N GLY A 94 5.94 -12.76 13.87
CA GLY A 94 5.78 -12.92 15.32
C GLY A 94 4.40 -12.48 15.77
N ARG A 95 3.86 -13.13 16.80
CA ARG A 95 2.56 -12.77 17.38
C ARG A 95 2.67 -11.48 18.19
N SER A 96 1.69 -10.60 18.03
CA SER A 96 1.55 -9.35 18.76
C SER A 96 0.08 -8.99 18.91
N MET A 97 -0.26 -8.03 19.77
CA MET A 97 -1.64 -7.60 19.99
C MET A 97 -1.84 -6.18 19.47
N LYS A 98 -2.98 -5.94 18.80
CA LYS A 98 -3.35 -4.59 18.33
C LYS A 98 -4.84 -4.35 18.51
N HIS A 99 -5.22 -3.12 18.82
CA HIS A 99 -6.62 -2.72 18.92
C HIS A 99 -7.15 -2.36 17.54
N LEU A 100 -8.14 -3.11 17.04
CA LEU A 100 -8.76 -2.85 15.76
C LEU A 100 -10.29 -2.96 15.84
N PRO A 101 -11.03 -2.31 14.92
CA PRO A 101 -12.45 -2.57 14.76
C PRO A 101 -12.73 -4.05 14.48
N LYS A 102 -13.90 -4.52 14.90
CA LYS A 102 -14.40 -5.86 14.61
C LYS A 102 -14.41 -6.12 13.10
N LEU A 103 -13.92 -7.27 12.67
CA LEU A 103 -13.93 -7.64 11.26
C LEU A 103 -15.36 -7.97 10.83
N VAL A 104 -15.92 -7.19 9.91
CA VAL A 104 -17.25 -7.42 9.35
C VAL A 104 -17.09 -8.15 8.01
N LYS A 105 -17.26 -9.48 8.02
CA LYS A 105 -17.24 -10.32 6.80
C LYS A 105 -18.56 -10.16 6.02
N LYS A 106 -18.79 -8.99 5.42
CA LYS A 106 -19.90 -8.79 4.47
C LYS A 106 -19.52 -9.41 3.13
N HIS A 107 -19.93 -10.66 2.88
CA HIS A 107 -19.92 -11.19 1.53
C HIS A 107 -20.84 -10.31 0.68
N LYS A 108 -20.28 -9.64 -0.33
CA LYS A 108 -21.08 -8.88 -1.28
C LYS A 108 -22.06 -9.86 -1.92
N ALA A 109 -23.36 -9.57 -1.82
CA ALA A 109 -24.37 -10.36 -2.51
C ALA A 109 -23.98 -10.46 -4.00
N PRO A 110 -24.17 -11.62 -4.64
CA PRO A 110 -23.92 -11.74 -6.06
C PRO A 110 -24.73 -10.66 -6.78
N ARG A 111 -24.07 -9.83 -7.60
CA ARG A 111 -24.76 -8.87 -8.45
C ARG A 111 -25.69 -9.68 -9.36
N LYS A 112 -27.01 -9.55 -9.19
CA LYS A 112 -27.98 -10.12 -10.14
C LYS A 112 -27.63 -9.59 -11.52
N LYS A 113 -27.22 -10.45 -12.46
CA LYS A 113 -27.12 -10.06 -13.86
C LYS A 113 -28.55 -9.81 -14.32
N LYS A 114 -28.82 -8.63 -14.88
CA LYS A 114 -30.07 -8.34 -15.56
C LYS A 114 -30.06 -9.25 -16.80
N GLU A 115 -30.93 -10.24 -16.80
CA GLU A 115 -31.20 -11.08 -17.96
C GLU A 115 -31.70 -10.12 -19.06
N GLU A 116 -30.86 -9.92 -20.07
CA GLU A 116 -31.20 -9.20 -21.30
C GLU A 116 -32.33 -9.99 -21.94
N SER A 117 -33.55 -9.47 -21.84
CA SER A 117 -34.75 -10.05 -22.42
C SER A 117 -34.55 -10.19 -23.92
N LEU A 118 -34.35 -11.44 -24.36
CA LEU A 118 -34.35 -11.87 -25.75
C LEU A 118 -35.81 -12.00 -26.19
N TRP A 119 -36.40 -10.89 -26.64
CA TRP A 119 -37.58 -10.83 -27.52
C TRP A 119 -37.51 -9.55 -28.34
#